data_AF-D7VSZ2-F1
#
_entry.id   AF-D7VSZ2-F1
#
_cell.length_a   1.000
_cell.length_b   1.000
_cell.length_c   1.000
_cell.angle_alpha   90.00
_cell.angle_beta   90.00
_cell.angle_gamma   90.00
#
_symmetry.space_group_name_H-M   'P 1'
#
loop_
_entity.id
_entity.type
_entity.pdbx_description
1 polymer ?
#
loop_
_entity_poly.entity_id
_entity_poly.type
_entity_poly.pdbx_seq_one_letter_code
_entity_poly.pdbx_strand_id
1 'polypeptide(L)'
;MKNLLFVLGAVLLLLSCKKEEVYSPWKFKNGQVVELQVSHKYASTDNQLLLLPGKEPIDISLYDFTEREPGYIYKIKAKMVGLKEPPSDGSSYYLEFMKVLNKEKYNGNETFTIPLIRSFIPGGPHIEIRKKDDKYYFEGEKLILKPLNTEAAGELATLWQEQLDLEAQWKANQSAVPKWHMVTARVKHDPENFGKAYIVEKLTFTTL
;
A
#
# COMPACT_ATOMS: atom_id res chain seq x y z
N MET A 1 -51.68 41.21 -6.51
CA MET A 1 -51.00 40.18 -7.35
C MET A 1 -49.52 40.46 -7.64
N LYS A 2 -48.96 41.66 -7.37
CA LYS A 2 -47.54 41.97 -7.63
C LYS A 2 -46.57 41.40 -6.58
N ASN A 3 -47.02 41.26 -5.32
CA ASN A 3 -46.20 40.74 -4.22
C ASN A 3 -46.10 39.20 -4.19
N LEU A 4 -46.98 38.49 -4.90
CA LEU A 4 -46.97 37.02 -4.97
C LEU A 4 -45.86 36.49 -5.90
N LEU A 5 -45.57 37.24 -6.98
CA LEU A 5 -44.48 36.95 -7.93
C LEU A 5 -43.09 37.11 -7.29
N PHE A 6 -42.92 38.06 -6.36
CA PHE A 6 -41.65 38.27 -5.64
C PHE A 6 -41.34 37.14 -4.65
N VAL A 7 -42.36 36.59 -3.98
CA VAL A 7 -42.19 35.46 -3.04
C VAL A 7 -41.84 34.17 -3.81
N LEU A 8 -42.47 33.95 -4.98
CA LEU A 8 -42.18 32.77 -5.81
C LEU A 8 -40.76 32.78 -6.39
N GLY A 9 -40.25 33.96 -6.77
CA GLY A 9 -38.88 34.14 -7.24
C GLY A 9 -37.81 33.92 -6.16
N ALA A 10 -38.09 34.31 -4.91
CA ALA A 10 -37.16 34.13 -3.78
C ALA A 10 -37.06 32.66 -3.33
N VAL A 11 -38.14 31.88 -3.43
CA VAL A 11 -38.13 30.44 -3.09
C VAL A 11 -37.35 29.61 -4.11
N LEU A 12 -37.39 29.99 -5.39
CA LEU A 12 -36.64 29.30 -6.46
C LEU A 12 -35.12 29.50 -6.35
N LEU A 13 -34.65 30.62 -5.78
CA LEU A 13 -33.22 30.89 -5.57
C LEU A 13 -32.63 30.15 -4.36
N LEU A 14 -33.48 29.67 -3.43
CA LEU A 14 -33.07 28.85 -2.28
C LEU A 14 -33.02 27.36 -2.59
N LEU A 15 -33.52 26.93 -3.76
CA LEU A 15 -33.30 25.59 -4.32
C LEU A 15 -31.92 25.46 -4.99
N SER A 16 -30.92 26.20 -4.49
CA SER A 16 -29.53 25.99 -4.85
C SER A 16 -29.18 24.53 -4.56
N CYS A 17 -29.09 23.71 -5.61
CA CYS A 17 -28.55 22.36 -5.54
C CYS A 17 -27.22 22.45 -4.81
N LYS A 18 -27.18 21.96 -3.55
CA LYS A 18 -25.91 21.83 -2.83
C LYS A 18 -24.96 21.07 -3.75
N LYS A 19 -23.89 21.74 -4.17
CA LYS A 19 -22.86 21.13 -5.01
C LYS A 19 -22.33 19.95 -4.21
N GLU A 20 -22.54 18.76 -4.73
CA GLU A 20 -22.15 17.53 -4.07
C GLU A 20 -20.63 17.51 -3.93
N GLU A 21 -20.17 17.22 -2.72
CA GLU A 21 -18.74 17.18 -2.43
C GLU A 21 -18.10 16.00 -3.15
N VAL A 22 -16.97 16.26 -3.80
CA VAL A 22 -16.20 15.27 -4.54
C VAL A 22 -14.78 15.23 -3.98
N TYR A 23 -14.22 14.03 -3.94
CA TYR A 23 -12.93 13.70 -3.36
C TYR A 23 -12.00 13.19 -4.46
N SER A 24 -10.69 13.38 -4.23
CA SER A 24 -9.59 12.97 -5.11
C SER A 24 -9.60 13.63 -6.51
N PRO A 25 -8.48 13.58 -7.26
CA PRO A 25 -8.44 13.99 -8.67
C PRO A 25 -9.50 13.33 -9.56
N TRP A 26 -9.97 12.13 -9.21
CA TRP A 26 -10.98 11.36 -9.93
C TRP A 26 -12.43 11.79 -9.63
N LYS A 27 -12.63 12.80 -8.77
CA LYS A 27 -13.94 13.40 -8.45
C LYS A 27 -14.98 12.39 -7.94
N PHE A 28 -14.55 11.42 -7.13
CA PHE A 28 -15.45 10.45 -6.52
C PHE A 28 -16.32 11.11 -5.46
N LYS A 29 -17.59 10.75 -5.39
CA LYS A 29 -18.50 11.21 -4.34
C LYS A 29 -18.31 10.39 -3.07
N ASN A 30 -18.60 10.97 -1.91
CA ASN A 30 -18.65 10.18 -0.68
C ASN A 30 -19.69 9.04 -0.82
N GLY A 31 -19.34 7.84 -0.39
CA GLY A 31 -20.19 6.65 -0.53
C GLY A 31 -20.23 6.05 -1.93
N GLN A 32 -19.56 6.64 -2.92
CA GLN A 32 -19.49 6.09 -4.27
C GLN A 32 -18.77 4.73 -4.25
N VAL A 33 -19.41 3.72 -4.82
CA VAL A 33 -18.83 2.39 -4.98
C VAL A 33 -18.12 2.31 -6.33
N VAL A 34 -16.88 1.83 -6.31
CA VAL A 34 -16.04 1.64 -7.50
C VAL A 34 -15.53 0.20 -7.55
N GLU A 35 -15.20 -0.24 -8.77
CA GLU A 35 -14.52 -1.51 -8.99
C GLU A 35 -13.03 -1.25 -9.22
N LEU A 36 -12.20 -2.03 -8.53
CA LEU A 36 -10.75 -1.87 -8.58
C LEU A 36 -10.09 -3.19 -8.93
N GLN A 37 -8.98 -3.12 -9.65
CA GLN A 37 -8.04 -4.21 -9.78
C GLN A 37 -6.86 -3.98 -8.82
N VAL A 38 -6.55 -4.99 -8.01
CA VAL A 38 -5.40 -5.00 -7.09
C VAL A 38 -4.34 -5.95 -7.68
N SER A 39 -3.10 -5.47 -7.75
CA SER A 39 -1.97 -6.22 -8.32
C SER A 39 -1.56 -7.42 -7.46
N HIS A 40 -0.98 -8.42 -8.10
CA HIS A 40 -0.33 -9.57 -7.47
C HIS A 40 0.96 -9.21 -6.71
N LYS A 41 1.55 -8.04 -7.01
CA LYS A 41 2.81 -7.54 -6.45
C LYS A 41 2.60 -7.00 -5.03
N TYR A 42 2.23 -7.88 -4.10
CA TYR A 42 2.00 -7.50 -2.71
C TYR A 42 3.25 -6.83 -2.12
N ALA A 43 3.03 -5.69 -1.43
CA ALA A 43 4.07 -4.85 -0.82
C ALA A 43 5.13 -4.27 -1.78
N SER A 44 4.86 -4.31 -3.09
CA SER A 44 5.75 -3.69 -4.09
C SER A 44 5.60 -2.17 -4.13
N THR A 45 6.66 -1.47 -4.53
CA THR A 45 6.62 -0.01 -4.76
C THR A 45 5.70 0.38 -5.92
N ASP A 46 5.45 -0.54 -6.85
CA ASP A 46 4.56 -0.37 -8.01
C ASP A 46 3.17 -1.00 -7.79
N ASN A 47 2.79 -1.25 -6.54
CA ASN A 47 1.50 -1.85 -6.18
C ASN A 47 0.34 -0.84 -6.28
N GLN A 48 0.12 -0.28 -7.47
CA GLN A 48 -0.97 0.66 -7.74
C GLN A 48 -2.32 -0.05 -7.85
N LEU A 49 -3.37 0.64 -7.38
CA LEU A 49 -4.75 0.24 -7.64
C LEU A 49 -5.14 0.73 -9.04
N LEU A 50 -5.86 -0.10 -9.80
CA LEU A 50 -6.39 0.30 -11.10
C LEU A 50 -7.90 0.41 -11.04
N LEU A 51 -8.46 1.55 -11.44
CA LEU A 51 -9.89 1.76 -11.57
C LEU A 51 -10.45 1.00 -12.76
N LEU A 52 -11.48 0.19 -12.57
CA LEU A 52 -12.14 -0.56 -13.63
C LEU A 52 -13.35 0.20 -14.20
N PRO A 53 -13.68 0.02 -15.51
CA PRO A 53 -13.03 -0.90 -16.46
C PRO A 53 -11.81 -0.31 -17.19
N GLY A 54 -11.55 1.00 -17.09
CA GLY A 54 -10.50 1.71 -17.84
C GLY A 54 -9.06 1.29 -17.51
N LYS A 55 -8.85 0.62 -16.35
CA LYS A 55 -7.54 0.27 -15.78
C LYS A 55 -6.65 1.50 -15.53
N GLU A 56 -7.28 2.62 -15.19
CA GLU A 56 -6.56 3.86 -14.87
C GLU A 56 -5.92 3.73 -13.48
N PRO A 57 -4.61 4.00 -13.32
CA PRO A 57 -3.99 3.97 -12.01
C PRO A 57 -4.56 5.07 -11.12
N ILE A 58 -4.86 4.71 -9.87
CA ILE A 58 -5.33 5.65 -8.86
C ILE A 58 -4.41 5.66 -7.65
N ASP A 59 -4.22 6.85 -7.09
CA ASP A 59 -3.41 7.09 -5.89
C ASP A 59 -4.34 7.44 -4.73
N ILE A 60 -5.05 6.42 -4.26
CA ILE A 60 -5.94 6.48 -3.09
C ILE A 60 -5.69 5.23 -2.26
N SER A 61 -5.44 5.41 -0.97
CA SER A 61 -5.22 4.28 -0.08
C SER A 61 -6.46 3.39 0.05
N LEU A 62 -6.27 2.08 -0.04
CA LEU A 62 -7.30 1.06 0.20
C LEU A 62 -7.17 0.51 1.62
N TYR A 63 -8.25 0.59 2.39
CA TYR A 63 -8.35 0.17 3.78
C TYR A 63 -9.12 -1.14 3.90
N ASP A 64 -8.89 -1.85 5.00
CA ASP A 64 -9.62 -3.06 5.43
C ASP A 64 -9.60 -4.27 4.49
N PHE A 65 -8.70 -4.29 3.50
CA PHE A 65 -8.52 -5.47 2.65
C PHE A 65 -7.56 -6.50 3.28
N THR A 66 -7.97 -7.07 4.42
CA THR A 66 -7.14 -7.96 5.25
C THR A 66 -6.94 -9.36 4.66
N GLU A 67 -7.88 -9.83 3.84
CA GLU A 67 -7.84 -11.15 3.19
C GLU A 67 -6.89 -11.22 1.96
N ARG A 68 -6.16 -10.15 1.67
CA ARG A 68 -5.27 -10.09 0.50
C ARG A 68 -4.11 -11.08 0.62
N GLU A 69 -4.09 -12.08 -0.27
CA GLU A 69 -2.97 -12.99 -0.43
C GLU A 69 -1.96 -12.49 -1.50
N PRO A 70 -0.64 -12.57 -1.24
CA PRO A 70 0.39 -12.31 -2.25
C PRO A 70 0.24 -13.21 -3.48
N GLY A 71 0.63 -12.71 -4.66
CA GLY A 71 0.57 -13.50 -5.90
C GLY A 71 -0.80 -13.55 -6.58
N TYR A 72 -1.86 -13.02 -5.98
CA TYR A 72 -3.18 -13.01 -6.61
C TYR A 72 -3.54 -11.62 -7.15
N ILE A 73 -4.15 -11.60 -8.34
CA ILE A 73 -4.83 -10.41 -8.88
C ILE A 73 -6.27 -10.45 -8.38
N TYR A 74 -6.72 -9.35 -7.80
CA TYR A 74 -8.10 -9.23 -7.32
C TYR A 74 -8.86 -8.21 -8.14
N LYS A 75 -10.13 -8.50 -8.44
CA LYS A 75 -11.14 -7.48 -8.73
C LYS A 75 -11.99 -7.33 -7.48
N ILE A 76 -12.11 -6.12 -6.96
CA ILE A 76 -12.82 -5.84 -5.72
C ILE A 76 -13.84 -4.72 -5.91
N LYS A 77 -14.80 -4.64 -4.99
CA LYS A 77 -15.58 -3.40 -4.76
C LYS A 77 -15.02 -2.68 -3.55
N ALA A 78 -14.90 -1.37 -3.69
CA ALA A 78 -14.56 -0.47 -2.59
C ALA A 78 -15.47 0.76 -2.61
N LYS A 79 -15.67 1.35 -1.44
CA LYS A 79 -16.50 2.54 -1.23
C LYS A 79 -15.59 3.73 -0.92
N MET A 80 -15.81 4.84 -1.61
CA MET A 80 -15.14 6.10 -1.28
C MET A 80 -15.64 6.60 0.08
N VAL A 81 -14.71 6.92 0.98
CA VAL A 81 -15.00 7.52 2.27
C VAL A 81 -14.29 8.85 2.36
N GLY A 82 -15.08 9.93 2.45
CA GLY A 82 -14.61 11.26 2.80
C GLY A 82 -14.67 11.48 4.31
N LEU A 83 -13.59 11.99 4.91
CA LEU A 83 -13.50 12.32 6.31
C LEU A 83 -14.01 13.74 6.56
N LYS A 84 -14.94 13.90 7.51
CA LYS A 84 -15.40 15.23 7.95
C LYS A 84 -14.33 15.99 8.72
N GLU A 85 -13.54 15.25 9.51
CA GLU A 85 -12.46 15.76 10.35
C GLU A 85 -11.20 14.96 10.02
N PRO A 86 -10.48 15.33 8.95
CA PRO A 86 -9.30 14.60 8.54
C PRO A 86 -8.12 14.84 9.50
N PRO A 87 -7.23 13.86 9.67
CA PRO A 87 -5.99 14.07 10.41
C PRO A 87 -5.14 15.17 9.74
N SER A 88 -4.37 15.93 10.54
CA SER A 88 -3.55 17.04 10.03
C SER A 88 -2.43 16.59 9.08
N ASP A 89 -1.97 15.35 9.21
CA ASP A 89 -0.86 14.75 8.48
C ASP A 89 -1.30 13.60 7.54
N GLY A 90 -2.61 13.43 7.31
CA GLY A 90 -3.14 12.34 6.50
C GLY A 90 -4.14 12.78 5.44
N SER A 91 -4.50 11.83 4.56
CA SER A 91 -5.49 12.06 3.52
C SER A 91 -6.87 12.33 4.12
N SER A 92 -7.62 13.25 3.51
CA SER A 92 -9.02 13.50 3.86
C SER A 92 -10.00 12.49 3.28
N TYR A 93 -9.51 11.49 2.55
CA TYR A 93 -10.31 10.45 1.94
C TYR A 93 -9.53 9.14 1.75
N TYR A 94 -10.26 8.03 1.65
CA TYR A 94 -9.72 6.71 1.34
C TYR A 94 -10.79 5.82 0.69
N LEU A 95 -10.37 4.64 0.23
CA LEU A 95 -11.25 3.60 -0.27
C LEU A 95 -11.40 2.51 0.80
N GLU A 96 -12.63 2.26 1.25
CA GLU A 96 -12.95 1.17 2.17
C GLU A 96 -13.27 -0.09 1.37
N PHE A 97 -12.53 -1.17 1.59
CA PHE A 97 -12.81 -2.46 0.98
C PHE A 97 -14.21 -2.97 1.35
N MET A 98 -14.95 -3.47 0.37
CA MET A 98 -16.28 -4.06 0.60
C MET A 98 -16.31 -5.57 0.37
N LYS A 99 -15.82 -6.03 -0.79
CA LYS A 99 -15.81 -7.45 -1.14
C LYS A 99 -14.93 -7.74 -2.35
N VAL A 100 -14.47 -8.99 -2.45
CA VAL A 100 -13.88 -9.55 -3.66
C VAL A 100 -14.98 -9.93 -4.66
N LEU A 101 -14.80 -9.51 -5.91
CA LEU A 101 -15.61 -9.94 -7.05
C LEU A 101 -14.96 -11.10 -7.81
N ASN A 102 -13.63 -11.05 -7.94
CA ASN A 102 -12.85 -12.08 -8.59
C ASN A 102 -11.46 -12.16 -7.95
N LYS A 103 -10.92 -13.37 -7.87
CA LYS A 103 -9.56 -13.66 -7.42
C LYS A 103 -8.91 -14.58 -8.44
N GLU A 104 -7.81 -14.15 -9.03
CA GLU A 104 -7.10 -14.89 -10.06
C GLU A 104 -5.65 -15.12 -9.64
N LYS A 105 -5.19 -16.37 -9.72
CA LYS A 105 -3.80 -16.72 -9.46
C LYS A 105 -2.94 -16.12 -10.58
N TYR A 106 -1.93 -15.35 -10.22
CA TYR A 106 -0.97 -14.86 -11.21
C TYR A 106 -0.07 -16.00 -11.69
N ASN A 107 0.08 -16.11 -13.02
CA ASN A 107 0.86 -17.19 -13.65
C ASN A 107 2.16 -16.72 -14.31
N GLY A 108 2.47 -15.42 -14.26
CA GLY A 108 3.75 -14.90 -14.76
C GLY A 108 4.91 -15.09 -13.78
N ASN A 109 6.11 -14.74 -14.23
CA ASN A 109 7.37 -14.93 -13.50
C ASN A 109 8.30 -13.72 -13.60
N GLU A 110 7.75 -12.56 -13.96
CA GLU A 110 8.49 -11.32 -14.00
C GLU A 110 8.86 -10.85 -12.59
N THR A 111 9.93 -10.06 -12.55
CA THR A 111 10.44 -9.50 -11.29
C THR A 111 9.80 -8.16 -11.00
N PHE A 112 9.72 -7.84 -9.71
CA PHE A 112 9.23 -6.56 -9.20
C PHE A 112 10.05 -6.15 -7.96
N THR A 113 9.82 -4.93 -7.47
CA THR A 113 10.67 -4.32 -6.45
C THR A 113 9.88 -4.08 -5.17
N ILE A 114 10.33 -4.66 -4.06
CA ILE A 114 9.77 -4.40 -2.73
C ILE A 114 10.71 -3.51 -1.92
N PRO A 115 10.22 -2.52 -1.15
CA PRO A 115 11.03 -1.81 -0.18
C PRO A 115 11.22 -2.67 1.07
N LEU A 116 12.46 -2.76 1.57
CA LEU A 116 12.80 -3.44 2.81
C LEU A 116 13.07 -2.47 3.97
N ILE A 117 13.15 -1.17 3.69
CA ILE A 117 13.11 -0.11 4.70
C ILE A 117 11.84 0.71 4.48
N ARG A 118 11.07 0.92 5.55
CA ARG A 118 9.89 1.80 5.55
C ARG A 118 10.03 2.87 6.60
N SER A 119 9.52 4.06 6.32
CA SER A 119 9.40 5.12 7.31
C SER A 119 7.98 5.15 7.86
N PHE A 120 7.84 5.14 9.17
CA PHE A 120 6.58 5.44 9.85
C PHE A 120 6.72 6.80 10.52
N ILE A 121 5.67 7.65 10.49
CA ILE A 121 5.69 8.92 11.23
C ILE A 121 4.90 8.71 12.53
N PRO A 122 5.44 9.08 13.71
CA PRO A 122 6.73 9.72 13.98
C PRO A 122 7.93 8.76 14.19
N GLY A 123 7.84 7.48 13.83
CA GLY A 123 8.84 6.43 14.13
C GLY A 123 10.14 6.40 13.31
N GLY A 124 10.26 7.16 12.21
CA GLY A 124 11.43 7.14 11.33
C GLY A 124 11.58 5.85 10.50
N PRO A 125 12.70 5.70 9.77
CA PRO A 125 12.98 4.53 8.95
C PRO A 125 13.25 3.28 9.81
N HIS A 126 12.62 2.17 9.43
CA HIS A 126 12.69 0.87 10.07
C HIS A 126 12.91 -0.21 9.01
N ILE A 127 13.83 -1.15 9.29
CA ILE A 127 14.10 -2.29 8.40
C ILE A 127 13.05 -3.37 8.64
N GLU A 128 12.26 -3.69 7.63
CA GLU A 128 11.11 -4.58 7.71
C GLU A 128 11.47 -6.05 7.45
N ILE A 129 12.57 -6.54 8.03
CA ILE A 129 12.92 -7.97 7.95
C ILE A 129 13.05 -8.58 9.35
N ARG A 130 12.72 -9.86 9.46
CA ARG A 130 12.97 -10.68 10.65
C ARG A 130 13.66 -11.96 10.26
N LYS A 131 14.54 -12.49 11.11
CA LYS A 131 15.13 -13.82 10.92
C LYS A 131 14.63 -14.80 11.98
N LYS A 132 14.13 -15.96 11.56
CA LYS A 132 13.73 -17.06 12.45
C LYS A 132 13.98 -18.39 11.74
N ASP A 133 14.54 -19.38 12.45
CA ASP A 133 14.84 -20.72 11.92
C ASP A 133 15.57 -20.68 10.56
N ASP A 134 16.58 -19.81 10.46
CA ASP A 134 17.37 -19.53 9.25
C ASP A 134 16.60 -19.04 8.01
N LYS A 135 15.37 -18.55 8.21
CA LYS A 135 14.55 -17.91 7.18
C LYS A 135 14.41 -16.43 7.43
N TYR A 136 14.41 -15.65 6.36
CA TYR A 136 14.07 -14.23 6.38
C TYR A 136 12.58 -14.06 6.14
N TYR A 137 11.92 -13.31 7.00
CA TYR A 137 10.50 -13.01 6.98
C TYR A 137 10.29 -11.52 6.71
N PHE A 138 9.23 -11.23 5.98
CA PHE A 138 8.81 -9.88 5.58
C PHE A 138 7.31 -9.70 5.88
N GLU A 139 6.87 -8.46 6.12
CA GLU A 139 5.47 -8.12 6.39
C GLU A 139 4.86 -8.98 7.53
N GLY A 140 5.52 -8.97 8.69
CA GLY A 140 5.02 -9.67 9.88
C GLY A 140 4.87 -11.19 9.71
N GLU A 141 5.82 -11.83 9.02
CA GLU A 141 5.83 -13.28 8.70
C GLU A 141 4.87 -13.71 7.57
N LYS A 142 4.17 -12.78 6.93
CA LYS A 142 3.30 -13.09 5.79
C LYS A 142 4.05 -13.63 4.58
N LEU A 143 5.32 -13.24 4.42
CA LEU A 143 6.17 -13.63 3.32
C LEU A 143 7.54 -14.11 3.81
N ILE A 144 8.05 -15.17 3.18
CA ILE A 144 9.44 -15.60 3.30
C ILE A 144 10.26 -15.01 2.15
N LEU A 145 11.42 -14.45 2.44
CA LEU A 145 12.41 -14.00 1.46
C LEU A 145 13.47 -15.09 1.29
N LYS A 146 13.46 -15.77 0.14
CA LYS A 146 14.44 -16.81 -0.20
C LYS A 146 15.51 -16.24 -1.13
N PRO A 147 16.79 -16.28 -0.77
CA PRO A 147 17.84 -15.83 -1.68
C PRO A 147 17.92 -16.75 -2.90
N LEU A 148 18.07 -16.18 -4.09
CA LEU A 148 18.29 -16.93 -5.34
C LEU A 148 19.68 -17.58 -5.38
N ASN A 149 20.68 -16.91 -4.81
CA ASN A 149 22.08 -17.29 -4.87
C ASN A 149 22.84 -16.81 -3.62
N THR A 150 24.14 -17.13 -3.54
CA THR A 150 25.01 -16.77 -2.40
C THR A 150 25.15 -15.25 -2.23
N GLU A 151 25.11 -14.48 -3.32
CA GLU A 151 25.18 -13.02 -3.28
C GLU A 151 23.95 -12.44 -2.58
N ALA A 152 22.74 -12.78 -3.03
CA ALA A 152 21.49 -12.37 -2.40
C ALA A 152 21.39 -12.84 -0.93
N ALA A 153 21.95 -14.01 -0.62
CA ALA A 153 22.02 -14.49 0.76
C ALA A 153 22.92 -13.61 1.63
N GLY A 154 24.09 -13.19 1.11
CA GLY A 154 25.00 -12.27 1.79
C GLY A 154 24.42 -10.87 1.97
N GLU A 155 23.67 -10.38 0.98
CA GLU A 155 22.97 -9.09 1.06
C GLU A 155 21.86 -9.10 2.13
N LEU A 156 21.03 -10.16 2.18
CA LEU A 156 20.02 -10.31 3.23
C LEU A 156 20.66 -10.44 4.62
N ALA A 157 21.78 -11.16 4.73
CA ALA A 157 22.53 -11.27 5.99
C ALA A 157 23.09 -9.91 6.43
N THR A 158 23.61 -9.12 5.49
CA THR A 158 24.09 -7.75 5.75
C THR A 158 22.97 -6.87 6.27
N LEU A 159 21.81 -6.89 5.62
CA LEU A 159 20.65 -6.11 6.06
C LEU A 159 20.15 -6.57 7.44
N TRP A 160 20.20 -7.87 7.73
CA TRP A 160 19.81 -8.40 9.03
C TRP A 160 20.77 -8.00 10.14
N GLN A 161 22.08 -7.97 9.87
CA GLN A 161 23.05 -7.49 10.84
C GLN A 161 22.80 -6.01 11.19
N GLU A 162 22.50 -5.17 10.20
CA GLU A 162 22.12 -3.77 10.45
C GLU A 162 20.88 -3.66 11.36
N GLN A 163 19.84 -4.48 11.13
CA GLN A 163 18.67 -4.51 12.00
C GLN A 163 19.04 -4.88 13.46
N LEU A 164 19.91 -5.86 13.65
CA LEU A 164 20.39 -6.24 14.99
C LEU A 164 21.18 -5.12 15.66
N ASP A 165 22.02 -4.41 14.91
CA ASP A 165 22.83 -3.30 15.42
C ASP A 165 21.93 -2.12 15.83
N LEU A 166 20.89 -1.81 15.04
CA LEU A 166 19.89 -0.78 15.38
C LEU A 166 19.09 -1.15 16.63
N GLU A 167 18.64 -2.41 16.74
CA GLU A 167 17.95 -2.88 17.94
C GLU A 167 18.83 -2.80 19.19
N ALA A 168 20.13 -3.10 19.07
CA ALA A 168 21.08 -2.97 20.15
C ALA A 168 21.27 -1.50 20.58
N GLN A 169 21.39 -0.58 19.62
CA GLN A 169 21.49 0.86 19.87
C GLN A 169 20.22 1.41 20.56
N TRP A 170 19.03 1.03 20.08
CA TRP A 170 17.77 1.40 20.72
C TRP A 170 17.68 0.90 22.16
N LYS A 171 18.07 -0.35 22.44
CA LYS A 171 18.12 -0.91 23.81
C LYS A 171 19.13 -0.17 24.70
N ALA A 172 20.17 0.41 24.12
CA ALA A 172 21.17 1.21 24.81
C ALA A 172 20.78 2.71 24.94
N ASN A 173 19.56 3.11 24.57
CA ASN A 173 19.10 4.51 24.50
C ASN A 173 20.01 5.40 23.62
N GLN A 174 20.57 4.85 22.56
CA GLN A 174 21.33 5.59 21.56
C GLN A 174 20.44 5.93 20.37
N SER A 175 20.76 7.05 19.70
CA SER A 175 20.13 7.39 18.42
C SER A 175 20.49 6.33 17.38
N ALA A 176 19.55 5.45 17.06
CA ALA A 176 19.73 4.47 15.99
C ALA A 176 19.08 4.99 14.71
N VAL A 177 19.90 5.13 13.69
CA VAL A 177 19.48 5.51 12.33
C VAL A 177 20.08 4.47 11.38
N PRO A 178 19.27 3.84 10.53
CA PRO A 178 19.79 2.90 9.54
C PRO A 178 20.88 3.54 8.69
N LYS A 179 21.94 2.79 8.43
CA LYS A 179 23.03 3.17 7.53
C LYS A 179 22.55 3.60 6.14
N TRP A 180 21.48 2.98 5.65
CA TRP A 180 20.87 3.27 4.35
C TRP A 180 19.50 3.88 4.54
N HIS A 181 19.21 4.96 3.81
CA HIS A 181 17.89 5.58 3.85
C HIS A 181 16.84 4.76 3.07
N MET A 182 17.29 3.94 2.12
CA MET A 182 16.44 3.04 1.35
C MET A 182 17.20 1.75 1.01
N VAL A 183 16.51 0.62 1.20
CA VAL A 183 16.92 -0.68 0.66
C VAL A 183 15.73 -1.28 -0.06
N THR A 184 15.96 -1.73 -1.30
CA THR A 184 14.94 -2.42 -2.09
C THR A 184 15.42 -3.80 -2.48
N ALA A 185 14.51 -4.75 -2.64
CA ALA A 185 14.81 -6.07 -3.18
C ALA A 185 14.10 -6.27 -4.50
N ARG A 186 14.85 -6.73 -5.51
CA ARG A 186 14.25 -7.28 -6.73
C ARG A 186 13.86 -8.71 -6.45
N VAL A 187 12.57 -9.00 -6.59
CA VAL A 187 11.98 -10.28 -6.25
C VAL A 187 11.08 -10.81 -7.36
N LYS A 188 10.80 -12.11 -7.30
CA LYS A 188 9.70 -12.76 -8.04
C LYS A 188 8.96 -13.72 -7.12
N HIS A 189 7.77 -14.15 -7.52
CA HIS A 189 7.04 -15.18 -6.79
C HIS A 189 7.83 -16.48 -6.76
N ASP A 190 7.81 -17.18 -5.62
CA ASP A 190 8.31 -18.56 -5.53
C ASP A 190 7.23 -19.51 -6.07
N PRO A 191 7.45 -20.23 -7.18
CA PRO A 191 6.47 -21.16 -7.74
C PRO A 191 6.14 -22.33 -6.80
N GLU A 192 7.12 -22.78 -6.00
CA GLU A 192 6.96 -23.90 -5.07
C GLU A 192 6.25 -23.48 -3.77
N ASN A 193 6.32 -22.19 -3.44
CA ASN A 193 5.73 -21.61 -2.21
C ASN A 193 4.88 -20.38 -2.55
N PHE A 194 4.06 -20.51 -3.59
CA PHE A 194 3.27 -19.43 -4.14
C PHE A 194 2.39 -18.76 -3.08
N GLY A 195 2.39 -17.42 -3.08
CA GLY A 195 1.65 -16.60 -2.12
C GLY A 195 2.23 -16.59 -0.70
N LYS A 196 3.32 -17.31 -0.45
CA LYS A 196 3.99 -17.41 0.87
C LYS A 196 5.45 -17.04 0.83
N ALA A 197 6.09 -17.07 -0.33
CA ALA A 197 7.49 -16.71 -0.46
C ALA A 197 7.79 -15.97 -1.76
N TYR A 198 8.84 -15.15 -1.67
CA TYR A 198 9.48 -14.50 -2.80
C TYR A 198 10.92 -14.98 -2.93
N ILE A 199 11.35 -15.16 -4.17
CA ILE A 199 12.75 -15.38 -4.52
C ILE A 199 13.40 -14.02 -4.70
N VAL A 200 14.43 -13.74 -3.91
CA VAL A 200 15.22 -12.50 -3.92
C VAL A 200 16.38 -12.67 -4.89
N GLU A 201 16.40 -11.86 -5.94
CA GLU A 201 17.47 -11.89 -6.93
C GLU A 201 18.65 -11.02 -6.52
N LYS A 202 18.37 -9.84 -5.96
CA LYS A 202 19.37 -8.89 -5.44
C LYS A 202 18.72 -7.83 -4.56
N LEU A 203 19.49 -7.25 -3.66
CA LEU A 203 19.17 -6.02 -2.95
C LEU A 203 19.85 -4.82 -3.62
N THR A 204 19.29 -3.64 -3.43
CA THR A 204 19.92 -2.37 -3.81
C THR A 204 19.90 -1.48 -2.59
N PHE A 205 21.09 -1.08 -2.15
CA PHE A 205 21.32 -0.24 -0.99
C PHE A 205 21.59 1.19 -1.45
N THR A 206 20.85 2.16 -0.90
CA THR A 206 21.01 3.57 -1.27
C THR A 206 21.47 4.37 -0.05
N THR A 207 22.64 5.00 -0.19
CA THR A 207 23.17 5.97 0.79
C THR A 207 22.70 7.38 0.44
N LEU A 208 22.70 8.27 1.43
CA LEU A 208 22.49 9.71 1.19
C LEU A 208 23.61 10.32 0.32
#